data_AF-A0A9D5K2Q9-F1
#
_entry.id   AF-A0A9D5K2Q9-F1
#
_cell.length_a   1.000
_cell.length_b   1.000
_cell.length_c   1.000
_cell.angle_alpha   90.00
_cell.angle_beta   90.00
_cell.angle_gamma   90.00
#
_symmetry.space_group_name_H-M   'P 1'
#
loop_
_entity.id
_entity.type
_entity.pdbx_description
1 polymer ?
#
loop_
_entity_poly.entity_id
_entity_poly.type
_entity_poly.pdbx_seq_one_letter_code
_entity_poly.pdbx_strand_id
1 'polypeptide(L)'
;MDLHGTLCVETQAEETWELPIGSEDEWNRKFSFLDETIPALLVSGELSISKFIDDAFSEAPAYKLVTVHDVQHARALLNNGKRRALCILDVGMRSESTSEFRLIKDFVHDTIFIAVSSANSMEKGFEACRAGARLALCTKGLSADRFRRKANHEFLHSLLYPPRAEGDTIIRCAAKAVESFRPRNVNAWADSLNMSDTYLRRRYTLRCGITPKLVLFLHTLYALALKKSRPLESGIRRTNRFEAFYRKHQKQIEKYLN
;
A
#
# COMPACT_ATOMS: atom_id res chain seq x y z
N MET A 1 -7.26 40.51 47.31
CA MET A 1 -5.95 40.25 46.69
C MET A 1 -6.23 39.89 45.26
N ASP A 2 -6.00 40.89 44.42
CA ASP A 2 -6.62 41.07 43.12
C ASP A 2 -5.91 40.31 42.01
N LEU A 3 -6.73 39.83 41.08
CA LEU A 3 -6.37 39.44 39.72
C LEU A 3 -6.08 40.70 38.92
N HIS A 4 -4.89 40.83 38.32
CA HIS A 4 -4.70 41.64 37.11
C HIS A 4 -3.39 41.34 36.35
N GLY A 5 -3.55 41.06 35.06
CA GLY A 5 -2.62 41.42 33.98
C GLY A 5 -1.47 40.44 33.69
N THR A 6 -1.05 40.15 32.45
CA THR A 6 -1.38 40.66 31.12
C THR A 6 -0.80 39.68 30.09
N LEU A 7 -1.43 39.61 28.91
CA LEU A 7 -0.97 38.90 27.71
C LEU A 7 0.51 39.17 27.34
N CYS A 8 1.16 38.14 26.78
CA CYS A 8 2.06 38.32 25.63
C CYS A 8 1.74 37.26 24.58
N VAL A 9 1.08 37.70 23.52
CA VAL A 9 1.13 37.09 22.20
C VAL A 9 2.35 37.67 21.53
N GLU A 10 3.30 36.83 21.12
CA GLU A 10 4.15 37.17 19.98
C GLU A 10 4.54 35.90 19.22
N THR A 11 4.34 36.03 17.91
CA THR A 11 4.30 35.03 16.85
C THR A 11 5.69 34.77 16.27
N GLN A 12 5.87 33.52 15.84
CA GLN A 12 6.64 33.06 14.66
C GLN A 12 8.04 33.63 14.41
N ALA A 13 9.01 32.73 14.54
CA ALA A 13 9.95 32.50 13.45
C ALA A 13 9.91 31.00 13.13
N GLU A 14 9.02 30.59 12.22
CA GLU A 14 9.19 29.31 11.52
C GLU A 14 10.35 29.50 10.55
N GLU A 15 11.52 29.01 10.96
CA GLU A 15 12.66 28.78 10.07
C GLU A 15 12.20 27.82 8.95
N THR A 16 11.80 28.42 7.83
CA THR A 16 11.49 27.71 6.60
C THR A 16 12.81 27.40 5.91
N TRP A 17 13.29 26.17 6.14
CA TRP A 17 14.37 25.57 5.37
C TRP A 17 13.84 25.23 3.97
N GLU A 18 13.83 26.22 3.07
CA GLU A 18 13.60 25.97 1.64
C GLU A 18 14.87 25.37 1.03
N LEU A 19 14.76 24.09 0.68
CA LEU A 19 15.81 23.28 0.06
C LEU A 19 15.53 23.10 -1.43
N PRO A 20 16.54 22.91 -2.30
CA PRO A 20 16.36 22.84 -3.73
C PRO A 20 15.54 21.61 -4.10
N ILE A 21 14.36 21.85 -4.67
CA ILE A 21 13.47 20.81 -5.17
C ILE A 21 14.15 20.19 -6.40
N GLY A 22 14.58 18.93 -6.32
CA GLY A 22 14.80 18.13 -7.54
C GLY A 22 13.48 18.07 -8.29
N SER A 23 13.48 18.39 -9.59
CA SER A 23 12.24 18.46 -10.38
C SER A 23 11.48 17.13 -10.34
N GLU A 24 10.15 17.17 -10.51
CA GLU A 24 9.31 15.98 -10.61
C GLU A 24 9.84 14.97 -11.65
N ASP A 25 10.42 15.48 -12.74
CA ASP A 25 11.09 14.68 -13.78
C ASP A 25 12.30 13.89 -13.26
N GLU A 26 13.10 14.47 -12.38
CA GLU A 26 14.26 13.79 -11.79
C GLU A 26 13.81 12.68 -10.82
N TRP A 27 12.72 12.91 -10.09
CA TRP A 27 12.11 11.92 -9.21
C TRP A 27 11.54 10.74 -10.01
N ASN A 28 10.76 11.03 -11.06
CA ASN A 28 10.18 10.01 -11.92
C ASN A 28 11.28 9.18 -12.60
N ARG A 29 12.34 9.81 -13.10
CA ARG A 29 13.48 9.10 -13.70
C ARG A 29 14.20 8.17 -12.71
N LYS A 30 14.26 8.52 -11.42
CA LYS A 30 14.94 7.72 -10.39
C LYS A 30 14.20 6.44 -10.03
N PHE A 31 12.89 6.41 -10.18
CA PHE A 31 12.05 5.27 -9.80
C PHE A 31 11.35 4.61 -11.00
N SER A 32 11.66 5.01 -12.24
CA SER A 32 11.04 4.44 -13.44
C SER A 32 11.25 2.92 -13.60
N PHE A 33 12.27 2.35 -12.97
CA PHE A 33 12.45 0.89 -12.91
C PHE A 33 11.36 0.17 -12.08
N LEU A 34 10.54 0.91 -11.35
CA LEU A 34 9.37 0.41 -10.62
C LEU A 34 8.06 0.57 -11.40
N ASP A 35 8.09 1.19 -12.59
CA ASP A 35 6.89 1.40 -13.38
C ASP A 35 6.21 0.06 -13.68
N GLU A 36 4.89 0.03 -13.49
CA GLU A 36 4.04 -1.15 -13.66
C GLU A 36 4.44 -2.38 -12.82
N THR A 37 5.21 -2.22 -11.74
CA THR A 37 5.64 -3.36 -10.90
C THR A 37 4.62 -3.80 -9.86
N ILE A 38 3.64 -2.96 -9.53
CA ILE A 38 2.57 -3.29 -8.58
C ILE A 38 1.34 -3.74 -9.36
N PRO A 39 1.05 -5.05 -9.47
CA PRO A 39 -0.12 -5.53 -10.18
C PRO A 39 -1.40 -5.15 -9.41
N ALA A 40 -2.23 -4.31 -10.01
CA ALA A 40 -3.53 -3.93 -9.49
C ALA A 40 -4.66 -4.39 -10.42
N LEU A 41 -5.80 -4.74 -9.82
CA LEU A 41 -7.03 -5.10 -10.53
C LEU A 41 -8.15 -4.17 -10.06
N LEU A 42 -8.83 -3.51 -10.98
CA LEU A 42 -10.09 -2.83 -10.73
C LEU A 42 -11.23 -3.69 -11.28
N VAL A 43 -12.23 -3.94 -10.45
CA VAL A 43 -13.47 -4.62 -10.82
C VAL A 43 -14.60 -3.62 -10.60
N SER A 44 -15.14 -3.07 -11.69
CA SER A 44 -16.19 -2.05 -11.62
C SER A 44 -17.12 -2.11 -12.82
N GLY A 45 -18.42 -2.29 -12.55
CA GLY A 45 -19.47 -2.15 -13.56
C GLY A 45 -19.82 -0.68 -13.83
N GLU A 46 -19.42 0.24 -12.94
CA GLU A 46 -19.69 1.67 -13.06
C GLU A 46 -18.53 2.41 -13.73
N LEU A 47 -18.80 3.12 -14.84
CA LEU A 47 -17.81 3.93 -15.55
C LEU A 47 -17.29 5.11 -14.71
N SER A 48 -18.15 5.67 -13.85
CA SER A 48 -17.80 6.81 -12.99
C SER A 48 -16.70 6.42 -11.96
N ILE A 49 -16.85 5.25 -11.34
CA ILE A 49 -15.88 4.67 -10.41
C ILE A 49 -14.60 4.33 -11.18
N SER A 50 -14.73 3.73 -12.37
CA SER A 50 -13.57 3.39 -13.18
C SER A 50 -12.71 4.62 -13.49
N LYS A 51 -13.35 5.69 -13.99
CA LYS A 51 -12.68 6.97 -14.23
C LYS A 51 -12.04 7.55 -12.97
N PHE A 52 -12.77 7.56 -11.85
CA PHE A 52 -12.24 8.06 -10.58
C PHE A 52 -10.97 7.33 -10.13
N ILE A 53 -10.96 6.00 -10.29
CA ILE A 53 -9.82 5.15 -9.91
C ILE A 53 -8.67 5.34 -10.91
N ASP A 54 -8.94 5.37 -12.20
CA ASP A 54 -7.94 5.65 -13.23
C ASP A 54 -7.25 7.01 -12.98
N ASP A 55 -8.04 8.06 -12.69
CA ASP A 55 -7.52 9.39 -12.33
C ASP A 55 -6.62 9.31 -11.07
N ALA A 56 -7.02 8.53 -10.05
CA ALA A 56 -6.24 8.35 -8.83
C ALA A 56 -4.87 7.67 -9.08
N PHE A 57 -4.80 6.70 -9.99
CA PHE A 57 -3.58 5.95 -10.31
C PHE A 57 -2.77 6.53 -11.47
N SER A 58 -3.32 7.45 -12.27
CA SER A 58 -2.60 8.13 -13.35
C SER A 58 -1.29 8.78 -12.90
N GLU A 59 -1.25 9.27 -11.65
CA GLU A 59 -0.07 9.89 -11.04
C GLU A 59 0.82 8.89 -10.27
N ALA A 60 0.54 7.59 -10.34
CA ALA A 60 1.24 6.53 -9.60
C ALA A 60 1.77 5.45 -10.55
N PRO A 61 2.83 5.74 -11.33
CA PRO A 61 3.28 4.90 -12.44
C PRO A 61 3.76 3.51 -12.00
N ALA A 62 4.05 3.31 -10.71
CA ALA A 62 4.38 2.01 -10.15
C ALA A 62 3.24 0.98 -10.25
N TYR A 63 1.99 1.41 -10.40
CA TYR A 63 0.85 0.51 -10.50
C TYR A 63 0.58 0.10 -11.95
N LYS A 64 0.43 -1.21 -12.17
CA LYS A 64 -0.12 -1.78 -13.38
C LYS A 64 -1.59 -2.10 -13.16
N LEU A 65 -2.45 -1.13 -13.42
CA LEU A 65 -3.90 -1.28 -13.24
C LEU A 65 -4.53 -2.01 -14.42
N VAL A 66 -5.22 -3.12 -14.14
CA VAL A 66 -6.06 -3.83 -15.12
C VAL A 66 -7.50 -3.63 -14.69
N THR A 67 -8.35 -3.15 -15.60
CA THR A 67 -9.77 -2.92 -15.32
C THR A 67 -10.64 -4.00 -15.97
N VAL A 68 -11.59 -4.54 -15.22
CA VAL A 68 -12.63 -5.45 -15.69
C VAL A 68 -13.99 -5.00 -15.19
N HIS A 69 -15.03 -5.31 -15.94
CA HIS A 69 -16.38 -4.77 -15.71
C HIS A 69 -17.36 -5.78 -15.08
N ASP A 70 -16.90 -6.99 -14.78
CA ASP A 70 -17.70 -8.03 -14.16
C ASP A 70 -16.85 -8.98 -13.29
N VAL A 71 -17.55 -9.67 -12.39
CA VAL A 71 -16.95 -10.57 -11.41
C VAL A 71 -16.37 -11.84 -12.05
N GLN A 72 -16.90 -12.27 -13.20
CA GLN A 72 -16.46 -13.51 -13.86
C GLN A 72 -15.06 -13.33 -14.48
N HIS A 73 -14.84 -12.24 -15.20
CA HIS A 73 -13.51 -11.89 -15.73
C HIS A 73 -12.51 -11.62 -14.60
N ALA A 74 -12.93 -10.94 -13.53
CA ALA A 74 -12.08 -10.74 -12.35
C ALA A 74 -11.61 -12.07 -11.75
N ARG A 75 -12.54 -13.03 -11.58
CA ARG A 75 -12.23 -14.37 -11.08
C ARG A 75 -11.27 -15.12 -12.00
N ALA A 76 -11.47 -15.06 -13.32
CA ALA A 76 -10.58 -15.69 -14.29
C ALA A 76 -9.15 -15.11 -14.19
N LEU A 77 -9.02 -13.80 -14.01
CA LEU A 77 -7.73 -13.14 -13.82
C LEU A 77 -7.06 -13.47 -12.49
N LEU A 78 -7.82 -13.70 -11.41
CA LEU A 78 -7.26 -14.10 -10.12
C LEU A 78 -6.89 -15.59 -10.09
N ASN A 79 -7.57 -16.43 -10.88
CA ASN A 79 -7.28 -17.86 -11.00
C ASN A 79 -6.09 -18.20 -11.91
N ASN A 80 -5.58 -17.27 -12.71
CA ASN A 80 -4.53 -17.55 -13.70
C ASN A 80 -3.12 -17.79 -13.11
N GLY A 81 -3.02 -17.94 -11.78
CA GLY A 81 -1.77 -18.17 -11.06
C GLY A 81 -0.88 -16.94 -10.90
N LYS A 82 -1.32 -15.76 -11.37
CA LYS A 82 -0.65 -14.48 -11.09
C LYS A 82 -1.37 -13.77 -9.96
N ARG A 83 -0.69 -13.60 -8.83
CA ARG A 83 -1.18 -12.82 -7.69
C ARG A 83 -1.39 -11.37 -8.14
N ARG A 84 -2.48 -10.79 -7.66
CA ARG A 84 -2.69 -9.34 -7.70
C ARG A 84 -2.35 -8.81 -6.32
N ALA A 85 -1.45 -7.83 -6.26
CA ALA A 85 -1.06 -7.21 -5.01
C ALA A 85 -2.25 -6.44 -4.42
N LEU A 86 -3.02 -5.77 -5.29
CA LEU A 86 -4.17 -4.97 -4.91
C LEU A 86 -5.37 -5.27 -5.83
N CYS A 87 -6.54 -5.45 -5.26
CA CYS A 87 -7.82 -5.51 -5.97
C CYS A 87 -8.76 -4.44 -5.41
N ILE A 88 -9.26 -3.59 -6.30
CA ILE A 88 -10.24 -2.55 -6.01
C ILE A 88 -11.57 -3.06 -6.55
N LEU A 89 -12.55 -3.24 -5.67
CA LEU A 89 -13.80 -3.87 -5.99
C LEU A 89 -14.96 -2.90 -5.76
N ASP A 90 -15.66 -2.56 -6.82
CA ASP A 90 -16.95 -1.89 -6.73
C ASP A 90 -17.98 -2.82 -6.07
N VAL A 91 -18.54 -2.39 -4.95
CA VAL A 91 -19.56 -3.14 -4.23
C VAL A 91 -20.95 -2.67 -4.61
N GLY A 92 -21.81 -3.63 -4.95
CA GLY A 92 -23.14 -3.37 -5.48
C GLY A 92 -23.27 -3.50 -6.99
N MET A 93 -22.26 -4.09 -7.63
CA MET A 93 -22.39 -4.57 -9.00
C MET A 93 -23.55 -5.56 -9.12
N ARG A 94 -24.41 -5.36 -10.11
CA ARG A 94 -25.52 -6.29 -10.41
C ARG A 94 -24.97 -7.50 -11.17
N SER A 95 -24.44 -8.49 -10.44
CA SER A 95 -24.06 -9.78 -11.02
C SER A 95 -25.10 -10.83 -10.66
N GLU A 96 -25.83 -11.32 -11.66
CA GLU A 96 -26.94 -12.26 -11.46
C GLU A 96 -26.49 -13.66 -10.98
N SER A 97 -25.20 -14.00 -11.09
CA SER A 97 -24.70 -15.37 -10.86
C SER A 97 -23.65 -15.51 -9.77
N THR A 98 -22.94 -14.44 -9.40
CA THR A 98 -21.84 -14.50 -8.43
C THR A 98 -21.74 -13.21 -7.63
N SER A 99 -21.94 -13.32 -6.32
CA SER A 99 -21.71 -12.20 -5.40
C SER A 99 -20.23 -11.81 -5.44
N GLU A 100 -19.98 -10.52 -5.61
CA GLU A 100 -18.69 -9.85 -5.51
C GLU A 100 -17.97 -10.19 -4.19
N PHE A 101 -18.69 -10.46 -3.11
CA PHE A 101 -18.13 -10.87 -1.82
C PHE A 101 -17.51 -12.27 -1.85
N ARG A 102 -17.97 -13.16 -2.73
CA ARG A 102 -17.30 -14.46 -2.93
C ARG A 102 -15.90 -14.27 -3.52
N LEU A 103 -15.70 -13.26 -4.36
CA LEU A 103 -14.38 -12.94 -4.89
C LEU A 103 -13.41 -12.60 -3.76
N ILE A 104 -13.84 -11.78 -2.79
CA ILE A 104 -13.03 -11.45 -1.62
C ILE A 104 -12.68 -12.73 -0.85
N LYS A 105 -13.69 -13.53 -0.48
CA LYS A 105 -13.50 -14.74 0.34
C LYS A 105 -12.53 -15.74 -0.29
N ASP A 106 -12.63 -15.93 -1.59
CA ASP A 106 -11.84 -16.95 -2.30
C ASP A 106 -10.36 -16.52 -2.45
N PHE A 107 -10.08 -15.21 -2.50
CA PHE A 107 -8.75 -14.69 -2.85
C PHE A 107 -8.11 -13.79 -1.79
N VAL A 108 -8.76 -13.53 -0.65
CA VAL A 108 -8.25 -12.62 0.40
C VAL A 108 -6.90 -13.04 0.95
N HIS A 109 -6.57 -14.34 0.95
CA HIS A 109 -5.30 -14.85 1.46
C HIS A 109 -4.09 -14.47 0.60
N ASP A 110 -4.34 -14.13 -0.66
CA ASP A 110 -3.30 -13.75 -1.62
C ASP A 110 -3.41 -12.28 -2.03
N THR A 111 -4.60 -11.72 -2.12
CA THR A 111 -4.82 -10.37 -2.65
C THR A 111 -5.41 -9.42 -1.61
N ILE A 112 -4.90 -8.19 -1.57
CA ILE A 112 -5.51 -7.12 -0.77
C ILE A 112 -6.76 -6.65 -1.48
N PHE A 113 -7.91 -6.67 -0.81
CA PHE A 113 -9.13 -6.09 -1.33
C PHE A 113 -9.42 -4.73 -0.69
N ILE A 114 -9.67 -3.72 -1.53
CA ILE A 114 -10.27 -2.44 -1.16
C ILE A 114 -11.64 -2.38 -1.81
N ALA A 115 -12.69 -2.37 -0.99
CA ALA A 115 -14.06 -2.18 -1.44
C ALA A 115 -14.35 -0.70 -1.70
N VAL A 116 -15.07 -0.40 -2.77
CA VAL A 116 -15.41 0.95 -3.19
C VAL A 116 -16.91 1.01 -3.46
N SER A 117 -17.58 2.06 -3.01
CA SER A 117 -19.03 2.25 -3.23
C SER A 117 -19.37 3.70 -3.58
N SER A 118 -20.34 3.87 -4.47
CA SER A 118 -20.99 5.16 -4.76
C SER A 118 -22.06 5.48 -3.69
N ALA A 119 -21.63 5.98 -2.52
CA ALA A 119 -22.41 6.66 -1.47
C ALA A 119 -23.60 5.98 -0.78
N ASN A 120 -24.35 5.10 -1.44
CA ASN A 120 -25.65 4.63 -1.00
C ASN A 120 -25.61 3.23 -0.39
N SER A 121 -24.41 2.69 -0.09
CA SER A 121 -24.28 1.31 0.38
C SER A 121 -23.17 1.10 1.41
N MET A 122 -23.23 1.85 2.52
CA MET A 122 -22.34 1.59 3.66
C MET A 122 -22.46 0.15 4.17
N GLU A 123 -23.65 -0.43 4.15
CA GLU A 123 -23.91 -1.82 4.53
C GLU A 123 -23.06 -2.80 3.69
N LYS A 124 -23.03 -2.65 2.37
CA LYS A 124 -22.19 -3.48 1.50
C LYS A 124 -20.70 -3.27 1.75
N GLY A 125 -20.30 -2.05 2.11
CA GLY A 125 -18.93 -1.78 2.57
C GLY A 125 -18.57 -2.59 3.82
N PHE A 126 -19.45 -2.63 4.82
CA PHE A 126 -19.26 -3.46 6.01
C PHE A 126 -19.25 -4.95 5.69
N GLU A 127 -20.14 -5.41 4.80
CA GLU A 127 -20.16 -6.80 4.33
C GLU A 127 -18.86 -7.17 3.61
N ALA A 128 -18.31 -6.29 2.78
CA ALA A 128 -17.02 -6.50 2.15
C ALA A 128 -15.89 -6.64 3.17
N CYS A 129 -15.85 -5.78 4.20
CA CYS A 129 -14.88 -5.91 5.29
C CYS A 129 -15.05 -7.23 6.06
N ARG A 130 -16.29 -7.64 6.34
CA ARG A 130 -16.59 -8.95 6.96
C ARG A 130 -16.15 -10.12 6.08
N ALA A 131 -16.21 -9.94 4.76
CA ALA A 131 -15.73 -10.93 3.79
C ALA A 131 -14.20 -10.95 3.67
N GLY A 132 -13.49 -9.98 4.23
CA GLY A 132 -12.02 -9.93 4.28
C GLY A 132 -11.39 -8.73 3.57
N ALA A 133 -12.17 -7.80 3.02
CA ALA A 133 -11.60 -6.55 2.49
C ALA A 133 -10.87 -5.79 3.62
N ARG A 134 -9.71 -5.22 3.30
CA ARG A 134 -8.93 -4.43 4.26
C ARG A 134 -9.61 -3.11 4.61
N LEU A 135 -10.29 -2.54 3.62
CA LEU A 135 -10.90 -1.24 3.74
C LEU A 135 -12.11 -1.15 2.81
N ALA A 136 -13.13 -0.44 3.24
CA ALA A 136 -14.25 -0.02 2.40
C ALA A 136 -14.26 1.52 2.32
N LEU A 137 -14.41 2.06 1.10
CA LEU A 137 -14.36 3.48 0.82
C LEU A 137 -15.60 3.92 0.04
N CYS A 138 -16.13 5.07 0.43
CA CYS A 138 -17.14 5.78 -0.33
C CYS A 138 -16.44 6.77 -1.28
N THR A 139 -16.75 6.73 -2.57
CA THR A 139 -16.17 7.68 -3.55
C THR A 139 -16.74 9.09 -3.41
N LYS A 140 -17.98 9.23 -2.93
CA LYS A 140 -18.61 10.54 -2.74
C LYS A 140 -17.86 11.34 -1.67
N GLY A 141 -17.31 12.48 -2.08
CA GLY A 141 -16.51 13.36 -1.21
C GLY A 141 -15.09 12.86 -0.94
N LEU A 142 -14.67 11.76 -1.57
CA LEU A 142 -13.30 11.27 -1.52
C LEU A 142 -12.54 11.80 -2.72
N SER A 143 -11.46 12.55 -2.50
CA SER A 143 -10.57 12.95 -3.60
C SER A 143 -9.74 11.77 -4.09
N ALA A 144 -9.38 11.79 -5.39
CA ALA A 144 -8.53 10.79 -6.02
C ALA A 144 -7.19 10.63 -5.27
N ASP A 145 -6.56 11.73 -4.88
CA ASP A 145 -5.33 11.74 -4.08
C ASP A 145 -5.50 11.11 -2.68
N ARG A 146 -6.63 11.36 -2.00
CA ARG A 146 -6.92 10.73 -0.70
C ARG A 146 -7.19 9.24 -0.85
N PHE A 147 -7.86 8.82 -1.92
CA PHE A 147 -8.04 7.42 -2.27
C PHE A 147 -6.67 6.75 -2.51
N ARG A 148 -5.84 7.33 -3.39
CA ARG A 148 -4.49 6.84 -3.71
C ARG A 148 -3.65 6.68 -2.45
N ARG A 149 -3.61 7.68 -1.56
CA ARG A 149 -2.85 7.56 -0.30
C ARG A 149 -3.29 6.38 0.55
N LYS A 150 -4.60 6.11 0.61
CA LYS A 150 -5.13 4.94 1.33
C LYS A 150 -4.73 3.63 0.64
N ALA A 151 -4.86 3.55 -0.68
CA ALA A 151 -4.42 2.37 -1.44
C ALA A 151 -2.92 2.10 -1.29
N ASN A 152 -2.09 3.14 -1.35
CA ASN A 152 -0.64 3.07 -1.12
C ASN A 152 -0.35 2.58 0.30
N HIS A 153 -1.07 3.08 1.30
CA HIS A 153 -0.90 2.63 2.69
C HIS A 153 -1.22 1.14 2.83
N GLU A 154 -2.35 0.67 2.31
CA GLU A 154 -2.72 -0.75 2.37
C GLU A 154 -1.70 -1.64 1.64
N PHE A 155 -1.24 -1.21 0.46
CA PHE A 155 -0.19 -1.91 -0.26
C PHE A 155 1.12 -1.99 0.54
N LEU A 156 1.60 -0.87 1.08
CA LEU A 156 2.83 -0.83 1.87
C LEU A 156 2.72 -1.70 3.13
N HIS A 157 1.60 -1.60 3.84
CA HIS A 157 1.34 -2.42 5.02
C HIS A 157 1.35 -3.92 4.67
N SER A 158 0.80 -4.31 3.51
CA SER A 158 0.82 -5.72 3.07
C SER A 158 2.21 -6.27 2.77
N LEU A 159 3.18 -5.41 2.44
CA LEU A 159 4.56 -5.84 2.27
C LEU A 159 5.13 -6.34 3.60
N LEU A 160 4.72 -5.71 4.71
CA LEU A 160 5.13 -6.04 6.06
C LEU A 160 4.28 -7.18 6.66
N TYR A 161 2.97 -7.13 6.47
CA TYR A 161 2.00 -8.09 6.99
C TYR A 161 1.10 -8.58 5.85
N PRO A 162 1.58 -9.55 5.05
CA PRO A 162 0.84 -10.06 3.91
C PRO A 162 -0.40 -10.84 4.36
N PRO A 163 -1.47 -10.96 3.53
CA PRO A 163 -2.71 -11.60 3.96
C PRO A 163 -2.55 -13.06 4.41
N ARG A 164 -1.61 -13.82 3.84
CA ARG A 164 -1.27 -15.18 4.32
C ARG A 164 -0.74 -15.26 5.75
N ALA A 165 -0.24 -14.15 6.31
CA ALA A 165 0.21 -14.06 7.69
C ALA A 165 -0.91 -13.64 8.64
N GLU A 166 -2.14 -13.49 8.14
CA GLU A 166 -3.28 -13.05 8.94
C GLU A 166 -3.52 -13.95 10.15
N GLY A 167 -3.68 -13.32 11.31
CA GLY A 167 -3.78 -13.98 12.61
C GLY A 167 -2.43 -14.14 13.34
N ASP A 168 -1.29 -13.96 12.67
CA ASP A 168 0.02 -13.99 13.32
C ASP A 168 0.29 -12.67 14.07
N THR A 169 0.06 -12.70 15.37
CA THR A 169 0.22 -11.53 16.26
C THR A 169 1.64 -10.99 16.26
N ILE A 170 2.66 -11.84 16.12
CA ILE A 170 4.07 -11.44 16.12
C ILE A 170 4.39 -10.70 14.83
N ILE A 171 3.98 -11.22 13.67
CA ILE A 171 4.20 -10.51 12.39
C ILE A 171 3.46 -9.19 12.38
N ARG A 172 2.21 -9.15 12.88
CA ARG A 172 1.44 -7.90 13.00
C ARG A 172 2.13 -6.87 13.90
N CYS A 173 2.65 -7.28 15.05
CA CYS A 173 3.45 -6.39 15.91
C CYS A 173 4.74 -5.93 15.22
N ALA A 174 5.40 -6.82 14.49
CA ALA A 174 6.60 -6.50 13.74
C ALA A 174 6.33 -5.47 12.63
N ALA A 175 5.21 -5.58 11.90
CA ALA A 175 4.80 -4.60 10.91
C ALA A 175 4.59 -3.22 11.54
N LYS A 176 3.84 -3.14 12.64
CA LYS A 176 3.64 -1.89 13.40
C LYS A 176 4.95 -1.26 13.86
N ALA A 177 5.92 -2.08 14.28
CA ALA A 177 7.24 -1.59 14.68
C ALA A 177 7.99 -0.95 13.50
N VAL A 178 7.85 -1.47 12.28
CA VAL A 178 8.45 -0.83 11.09
C VAL A 178 7.82 0.53 10.81
N GLU A 179 6.50 0.62 10.89
CA GLU A 179 5.77 1.86 10.63
C GLU A 179 6.10 2.95 11.68
N SER A 180 6.23 2.54 12.94
CA SER A 180 6.45 3.43 14.09
C SER A 180 7.91 3.81 14.27
N PHE A 181 8.83 2.84 14.31
CA PHE A 181 10.24 3.06 14.63
C PHE A 181 11.15 3.22 13.41
N ARG A 182 10.67 2.83 12.21
CA ARG A 182 11.42 2.91 10.94
C ARG A 182 12.85 2.34 11.05
N PRO A 183 12.99 1.07 11.45
CA PRO A 183 14.29 0.45 11.64
C PRO A 183 15.08 0.45 10.32
N ARG A 184 16.39 0.72 10.41
CA ARG A 184 17.27 0.81 9.22
C ARG A 184 17.72 -0.55 8.71
N ASN A 185 17.67 -1.58 9.55
CA ASN A 185 18.09 -2.94 9.24
C ASN A 185 17.33 -3.95 10.11
N VAL A 186 17.51 -5.25 9.84
CA VAL A 186 16.77 -6.32 10.52
C VAL A 186 17.14 -6.43 12.01
N ASN A 187 18.39 -6.12 12.38
CA ASN A 187 18.81 -6.15 13.79
C ASN A 187 18.06 -5.09 14.59
N ALA A 188 18.06 -3.84 14.12
CA ALA A 188 17.31 -2.75 14.75
C ALA A 188 15.80 -3.04 14.80
N TRP A 189 15.27 -3.77 13.81
CA TRP A 189 13.88 -4.23 13.82
C TRP A 189 13.63 -5.26 14.91
N ALA A 190 14.49 -6.27 15.05
CA ALA A 190 14.38 -7.28 16.10
C ALA A 190 14.55 -6.66 17.51
N ASP A 191 15.50 -5.74 17.67
CA ASP A 191 15.76 -5.01 18.91
C ASP A 191 14.51 -4.22 19.35
N SER A 192 13.83 -3.54 18.40
CA SER A 192 12.60 -2.79 18.70
C SER A 192 11.43 -3.65 19.23
N LEU A 193 11.51 -4.96 19.02
CA LEU A 193 10.51 -5.94 19.46
C LEU A 193 11.00 -6.78 20.64
N ASN A 194 12.18 -6.49 21.20
CA ASN A 194 12.83 -7.28 22.24
C ASN A 194 12.93 -8.77 21.88
N MET A 195 13.31 -9.09 20.63
CA MET A 195 13.53 -10.47 20.17
C MET A 195 14.85 -10.62 19.42
N SER A 196 15.31 -11.85 19.24
CA SER A 196 16.52 -12.09 18.44
C SER A 196 16.27 -11.94 16.94
N ASP A 197 17.28 -11.45 16.21
CA ASP A 197 17.26 -11.38 14.74
C ASP A 197 16.96 -12.75 14.11
N THR A 198 17.59 -13.81 14.63
CA THR A 198 17.34 -15.19 14.18
C THR A 198 15.87 -15.59 14.29
N TYR A 199 15.20 -15.23 15.39
CA TYR A 199 13.79 -15.53 15.58
C TYR A 199 12.91 -14.77 14.59
N LEU A 200 13.16 -13.47 14.40
CA LEU A 200 12.44 -12.63 13.44
C LEU A 200 12.57 -13.18 12.00
N ARG A 201 13.81 -13.52 11.59
CA ARG A 201 14.09 -14.12 10.28
C ARG A 201 13.37 -15.43 10.07
N ARG A 202 13.42 -16.33 11.06
CA ARG A 202 12.74 -17.62 10.99
C ARG A 202 11.23 -17.42 10.87
N ARG A 203 10.64 -16.53 11.66
CA ARG A 203 9.18 -16.29 11.66
C ARG A 203 8.70 -15.72 10.33
N TYR A 204 9.36 -14.69 9.79
CA TYR A 204 9.01 -14.11 8.49
C TYR A 204 9.20 -15.08 7.33
N THR A 205 10.28 -15.87 7.34
CA THR A 205 10.50 -16.86 6.28
C THR A 205 9.40 -17.92 6.29
N LEU A 206 9.02 -18.39 7.48
CA LEU A 206 7.97 -19.40 7.65
C LEU A 206 6.56 -18.88 7.32
N ARG A 207 6.21 -17.68 7.79
CA ARG A 207 4.84 -17.13 7.69
C ARG A 207 4.62 -16.30 6.45
N CYS A 208 5.64 -15.56 6.04
CA CYS A 208 5.56 -14.61 4.95
C CYS A 208 6.32 -15.09 3.71
N GLY A 209 6.99 -16.25 3.71
CA GLY A 209 7.69 -16.80 2.54
C GLY A 209 8.81 -15.91 1.98
N ILE A 210 9.25 -14.91 2.76
CA ILE A 210 10.20 -13.88 2.35
C ILE A 210 11.09 -13.51 3.53
N THR A 211 12.32 -13.07 3.25
CA THR A 211 13.24 -12.63 4.30
C THR A 211 12.86 -11.24 4.81
N PRO A 212 13.03 -10.95 6.12
CA PRO A 212 12.83 -9.60 6.66
C PRO A 212 13.65 -8.52 5.97
N LYS A 213 14.86 -8.87 5.53
CA LYS A 213 15.75 -7.94 4.80
C LYS A 213 15.09 -7.47 3.50
N LEU A 214 14.50 -8.40 2.74
CA LEU A 214 13.84 -8.06 1.49
C LEU A 214 12.53 -7.30 1.74
N VAL A 215 11.77 -7.69 2.76
CA VAL A 215 10.54 -6.97 3.18
C VAL A 215 10.85 -5.52 3.54
N LEU A 216 11.83 -5.29 4.42
CA LEU A 216 12.21 -3.95 4.85
C LEU A 216 12.74 -3.12 3.67
N PHE A 217 13.51 -3.75 2.76
CA PHE A 217 13.96 -3.13 1.52
C PHE A 217 12.79 -2.69 0.63
N LEU A 218 11.86 -3.60 0.33
CA LEU A 218 10.70 -3.34 -0.53
C LEU A 218 9.78 -2.27 0.06
N HIS A 219 9.46 -2.39 1.35
CA HIS A 219 8.69 -1.38 2.05
C HIS A 219 9.36 0.00 1.95
N THR A 220 10.67 0.09 2.23
CA THR A 220 11.40 1.36 2.11
C THR A 220 11.38 1.90 0.68
N LEU A 221 11.64 1.04 -0.31
CA LEU A 221 11.70 1.40 -1.72
C LEU A 221 10.36 1.95 -2.22
N TYR A 222 9.28 1.22 -2.02
CA TYR A 222 7.95 1.66 -2.44
C TYR A 222 7.42 2.81 -1.59
N ALA A 223 7.74 2.88 -0.29
CA ALA A 223 7.33 4.02 0.54
C ALA A 223 8.00 5.32 0.08
N LEU A 224 9.23 5.24 -0.42
CA LEU A 224 9.85 6.38 -1.11
C LEU A 224 9.11 6.65 -2.41
N ALA A 225 9.09 5.71 -3.36
CA ALA A 225 8.53 5.91 -4.70
C ALA A 225 7.07 6.43 -4.70
N LEU A 226 6.22 5.91 -3.81
CA LEU A 226 4.80 6.24 -3.70
C LEU A 226 4.51 7.52 -2.92
N LYS A 227 5.49 8.08 -2.22
CA LYS A 227 5.35 9.35 -1.50
C LYS A 227 5.70 10.50 -2.46
N LYS A 228 4.74 10.92 -3.27
CA LYS A 228 4.87 12.07 -4.21
C LYS A 228 5.07 13.44 -3.53
N SER A 229 5.30 13.53 -2.21
CA SER A 229 5.44 14.79 -1.50
C SER A 229 6.64 14.84 -0.54
N ARG A 230 7.56 15.73 -0.92
CA ARG A 230 8.82 16.22 -0.31
C ARG A 230 10.11 15.51 -0.77
N PRO A 231 11.06 16.27 -1.36
CA PRO A 231 12.38 15.74 -1.69
C PRO A 231 13.12 15.43 -0.38
N LEU A 232 13.60 14.19 -0.26
CA LEU A 232 14.61 13.83 0.73
C LEU A 232 15.98 14.11 0.10
N GLU A 233 16.61 15.24 0.46
CA GLU A 233 17.94 15.64 -0.04
C GLU A 233 19.03 14.56 0.13
N SER A 234 18.85 13.63 1.07
CA SER A 234 19.81 12.54 1.34
C SER A 234 19.55 11.24 0.55
N GLY A 235 18.46 11.15 -0.23
CA GLY A 235 18.06 9.94 -0.97
C GLY A 235 18.74 9.75 -2.33
N ILE A 236 19.28 10.82 -2.91
CA ILE A 236 19.67 10.90 -4.33
C ILE A 236 20.87 10.00 -4.68
N ARG A 237 21.79 9.74 -3.74
CA ARG A 237 22.91 8.78 -3.96
C ARG A 237 22.52 7.30 -3.78
N ARG A 238 21.29 6.98 -3.35
CA ARG A 238 20.87 5.61 -3.02
C ARG A 238 20.09 4.90 -4.14
N THR A 239 19.60 5.61 -5.16
CA THR A 239 18.72 5.05 -6.21
C THR A 239 19.42 4.00 -7.06
N ASN A 240 20.67 4.21 -7.49
CA ASN A 240 21.42 3.19 -8.24
C ASN A 240 21.64 1.91 -7.42
N ARG A 241 21.78 2.03 -6.08
CA ARG A 241 21.88 0.86 -5.19
C ARG A 241 20.53 0.17 -5.02
N PHE A 242 19.43 0.92 -4.96
CA PHE A 242 18.08 0.38 -4.94
C PHE A 242 17.79 -0.40 -6.23
N GLU A 243 18.04 0.19 -7.39
CA GLU A 243 17.83 -0.47 -8.68
C GLU A 243 18.70 -1.72 -8.83
N ALA A 244 20.00 -1.63 -8.54
CA ALA A 244 20.90 -2.79 -8.62
C ALA A 244 20.47 -3.92 -7.67
N PHE A 245 20.02 -3.58 -6.45
CA PHE A 245 19.51 -4.57 -5.51
C PHE A 245 18.19 -5.16 -5.98
N TYR A 246 17.28 -4.35 -6.52
CA TYR A 246 16.00 -4.78 -7.08
C TYR A 246 16.23 -5.78 -8.22
N ARG A 247 17.04 -5.40 -9.23
CA ARG A 247 17.40 -6.26 -10.37
C ARG A 247 18.05 -7.58 -9.91
N LYS A 248 18.94 -7.51 -8.91
CA LYS A 248 19.56 -8.72 -8.33
C LYS A 248 18.55 -9.70 -7.72
N HIS A 249 17.44 -9.20 -7.16
CA HIS A 249 16.43 -10.02 -6.48
C HIS A 249 15.10 -10.09 -7.24
N GLN A 250 15.08 -9.67 -8.52
CA GLN A 250 13.86 -9.46 -9.29
C GLN A 250 12.93 -10.68 -9.25
N LYS A 251 13.43 -11.89 -9.52
CA LYS A 251 12.62 -13.12 -9.47
C LYS A 251 11.96 -13.38 -8.11
N GLN A 252 12.65 -13.07 -7.01
CA GLN A 252 12.11 -13.24 -5.66
C GLN A 252 11.06 -12.17 -5.36
N ILE A 253 11.29 -10.93 -5.82
CA ILE A 253 10.36 -9.81 -5.68
C ILE A 253 9.10 -10.08 -6.51
N GLU A 254 9.26 -10.48 -7.77
CA GLU A 254 8.15 -10.83 -8.66
C GLU A 254 7.32 -11.99 -8.09
N LYS A 255 7.95 -13.02 -7.51
CA LYS A 255 7.24 -14.11 -6.81
C LYS A 255 6.57 -13.66 -5.50
N TYR A 256 7.05 -12.57 -4.90
CA TYR A 256 6.43 -12.01 -3.71
C TYR A 256 5.24 -11.11 -4.07
N LEU A 257 5.32 -10.36 -5.16
CA LEU A 257 4.26 -9.44 -5.59
C LEU A 257 3.20 -10.10 -6.49
N ASN A 258 3.61 -11.07 -7.32
CA ASN A 258 2.82 -11.89 -8.24
C ASN A 258 2.77 -13.36 -7.80
#